data_AF-A2S715-F1
#
_entry.id   AF-A2S715-F1
#
_cell.length_a   1.000
_cell.length_b   1.000
_cell.length_c   1.000
_cell.angle_alpha   90.00
_cell.angle_beta   90.00
_cell.angle_gamma   90.00
#
_symmetry.space_group_name_H-M   'P 1'
#
loop_
_entity.id
_entity.type
_entity.pdbx_description
1 polymer ?
#
loop_
_entity_poly.entity_id
_entity_poly.type
_entity_poly.pdbx_seq_one_letter_code
_entity_poly.pdbx_strand_id
1 'polypeptide(L)'
;MFAISAEGDFDALYRFLSGLAALPALVVPVTSNVKRDDGATLLEARLDVWPALPGAEADGPPPADARAVPVADPFSAMPMQAIDDAAGAARLVGVIRDRLSGLALFERGSDAWSVAPGQTVDGARVARIRAAGVTLATHGGGRRVMTVGGATG
;
A
#
# COMPACT_ATOMS: atom_id res chain seq x y z
N MET A 1 20.91 -9.59 13.41
CA MET A 1 20.00 -9.81 12.28
C MET A 1 19.13 -11.02 12.54
N PHE A 2 17.81 -10.87 12.43
CA PHE A 2 16.81 -11.91 12.61
C PHE A 2 16.01 -12.09 11.31
N ALA A 3 15.66 -13.32 10.98
CA ALA A 3 14.73 -13.63 9.90
C ALA A 3 13.43 -14.15 10.51
N ILE A 4 12.30 -13.68 10.00
CA ILE A 4 10.97 -14.09 10.43
C ILE A 4 10.15 -14.45 9.20
N SER A 5 9.42 -15.56 9.33
CA SER A 5 8.31 -15.93 8.45
C SER A 5 7.09 -16.10 9.36
N ALA A 6 6.00 -15.42 9.02
CA ALA A 6 4.77 -15.44 9.78
C ALA A 6 3.56 -15.48 8.83
N GLU A 7 2.52 -16.19 9.24
CA GLU A 7 1.25 -16.29 8.53
C GLU A 7 0.13 -15.78 9.44
N GLY A 8 -0.80 -15.03 8.87
CA GLY A 8 -1.96 -14.52 9.60
C GLY A 8 -2.90 -13.73 8.70
N ASP A 9 -3.83 -13.00 9.31
CA ASP A 9 -4.62 -11.99 8.60
C ASP A 9 -3.91 -10.63 8.62
N PHE A 10 -4.49 -9.64 7.93
CA PHE A 10 -3.92 -8.28 7.91
C PHE A 10 -3.88 -7.63 9.29
N ASP A 11 -4.84 -7.98 10.16
CA ASP A 11 -4.90 -7.49 11.54
C ASP A 11 -3.72 -8.02 12.38
N ALA A 12 -3.37 -9.30 12.24
CA ALA A 12 -2.19 -9.89 12.83
C ALA A 12 -0.90 -9.24 12.32
N LEU A 13 -0.80 -8.98 11.01
CA LEU A 13 0.33 -8.25 10.42
C LEU A 13 0.45 -6.84 11.00
N TYR A 14 -0.64 -6.09 11.09
CA TYR A 14 -0.66 -4.75 11.65
C TYR A 14 -0.21 -4.73 13.12
N ARG A 15 -0.72 -5.66 13.93
CA ARG A 15 -0.29 -5.83 15.33
C ARG A 15 1.18 -6.17 15.44
N PHE A 16 1.70 -7.05 14.58
CA PHE A 16 3.12 -7.39 14.57
C PHE A 16 3.99 -6.16 14.29
N LEU A 17 3.70 -5.43 13.21
CA LEU A 17 4.46 -4.22 12.84
C LEU A 17 4.35 -3.13 13.91
N SER A 18 3.17 -2.95 14.50
CA SER A 18 2.96 -2.01 15.62
C SER A 18 3.73 -2.43 16.87
N GLY A 19 3.81 -3.74 17.14
CA GLY A 19 4.59 -4.31 18.23
C GLY A 19 6.09 -4.07 18.07
N LEU A 20 6.62 -4.13 16.84
CA LEU A 20 8.02 -3.77 16.57
C LEU A 20 8.33 -2.31 16.94
N ALA A 21 7.40 -1.40 16.67
CA ALA A 21 7.55 0.02 17.02
C ALA A 21 7.47 0.28 18.53
N ALA A 22 6.83 -0.61 19.30
CA ALA A 22 6.71 -0.52 20.76
C ALA A 22 7.91 -1.10 21.51
N LEU A 23 8.89 -1.70 20.82
CA LEU A 23 10.07 -2.27 21.46
C LEU A 23 11.01 -1.18 21.99
N PRO A 24 11.68 -1.41 23.13
CA PRO A 24 12.61 -0.44 23.71
C PRO A 24 13.90 -0.26 22.89
N ALA A 25 14.17 -1.19 21.96
CA ALA A 25 15.33 -1.16 21.06
C ALA A 25 14.90 -0.82 19.63
N LEU A 26 15.76 -0.11 18.88
CA LEU A 26 15.52 0.16 17.47
C LEU A 26 15.52 -1.15 16.66
N VAL A 27 14.38 -1.47 16.05
CA VAL A 27 14.24 -2.58 15.11
C VAL A 27 14.00 -2.04 13.71
N VAL A 28 14.91 -2.34 12.78
CA VAL A 28 14.87 -1.87 11.40
C VAL A 28 14.58 -3.04 10.47
N PRO A 29 13.46 -3.03 9.72
CA PRO A 29 13.24 -3.98 8.64
C PRO A 29 14.21 -3.69 7.50
N VAL A 30 15.18 -4.57 7.28
CA VAL A 30 16.12 -4.49 6.15
C VAL A 30 15.48 -5.01 4.86
N THR A 31 14.60 -6.01 4.97
CA THR A 31 13.73 -6.46 3.88
C THR A 31 12.38 -6.86 4.44
N SER A 32 11.31 -6.58 3.69
CA SER A 32 9.96 -7.08 4.00
C SER A 32 9.26 -7.46 2.72
N ASN A 33 8.59 -8.62 2.72
CA ASN A 33 7.73 -9.10 1.66
C ASN A 33 6.41 -9.54 2.31
N VAL A 34 5.31 -9.04 1.77
CA VAL A 34 3.97 -9.40 2.19
C VAL A 34 3.23 -9.90 0.96
N LYS A 35 2.72 -11.13 1.01
CA LYS A 35 1.89 -11.71 -0.04
C LYS A 35 0.61 -12.31 0.55
N ARG A 36 -0.43 -12.42 -0.26
CA ARG A 36 -1.60 -13.23 0.05
C ARG A 36 -1.48 -14.57 -0.66
N ASP A 37 -1.64 -15.66 0.09
CA ASP A 37 -1.51 -17.03 -0.39
C ASP A 37 -2.62 -17.87 0.26
N ASP A 38 -3.43 -18.54 -0.57
CA ASP A 38 -4.58 -19.37 -0.12
C ASP A 38 -5.49 -18.73 0.95
N GLY A 39 -5.73 -17.43 0.85
CA GLY A 39 -6.57 -16.67 1.79
C GLY A 39 -5.85 -16.15 3.04
N ALA A 40 -4.63 -16.59 3.32
CA ALA A 40 -3.78 -16.09 4.39
C ALA A 40 -2.82 -14.99 3.90
N THR A 41 -2.36 -14.14 4.82
CA THR A 41 -1.27 -13.17 4.60
C THR A 41 0.04 -13.77 5.10
N LEU A 42 1.00 -13.97 4.19
CA LEU A 42 2.35 -14.36 4.53
C LEU A 42 3.24 -13.12 4.60
N LEU A 43 3.95 -12.97 5.72
CA LEU A 43 5.03 -12.00 5.92
C LEU A 43 6.37 -12.73 5.96
N GLU A 44 7.30 -12.30 5.12
CA GLU A 44 8.72 -12.62 5.25
C GLU A 44 9.49 -11.33 5.50
N ALA A 45 10.24 -11.28 6.59
CA ALA A 45 11.05 -10.10 6.90
C ALA A 45 12.43 -10.46 7.46
N ARG A 46 13.37 -9.56 7.21
CA ARG A 46 14.68 -9.54 7.84
C ARG A 46 14.76 -8.28 8.67
N LEU A 47 15.14 -8.43 9.93
CA LEU A 47 15.16 -7.37 10.91
C LEU A 47 16.58 -7.21 11.47
N ASP A 48 17.07 -5.99 11.50
CA ASP A 48 18.22 -5.63 12.32
C ASP A 48 17.75 -5.02 13.63
N VAL A 49 18.31 -5.51 14.72
CA VAL A 49 17.99 -5.07 16.08
C VAL A 49 19.22 -4.41 16.65
N TRP A 50 19.06 -3.17 17.07
CA TRP A 50 20.12 -2.36 17.65
C TRP A 50 19.81 -2.13 19.13
N PRO A 51 20.24 -3.02 20.04
CA PRO A 51 19.84 -2.97 21.45
C PRO A 51 20.38 -1.75 22.19
N ALA A 52 21.44 -1.12 21.68
CA ALA A 52 22.03 0.09 22.25
C ALA A 52 21.35 1.38 21.75
N LEU A 53 20.44 1.29 20.77
CA LEU A 53 19.71 2.43 20.23
C LEU A 53 18.27 2.37 20.72
N PRO A 54 17.72 3.49 21.24
CA PRO A 54 16.33 3.52 21.66
C PRO A 54 15.41 3.26 20.47
N GLY A 55 14.28 2.59 20.73
CA GLY A 55 13.17 2.53 19.78
C GLY A 55 12.75 3.93 19.34
N ALA A 56 12.22 4.06 18.12
CA ALA A 56 11.72 5.34 17.65
C ALA A 56 10.54 5.79 18.54
N GLU A 57 10.61 6.99 19.11
CA GLU A 57 9.39 7.59 19.65
C GLU A 57 8.40 7.77 18.51
N ALA A 58 7.17 7.28 18.70
CA ALA A 58 6.12 7.44 17.71
C ALA A 58 5.85 8.93 17.53
N ASP A 59 6.45 9.53 16.50
CA ASP A 59 6.28 10.94 16.17
C ASP A 59 4.92 11.12 15.47
N GLY A 60 3.87 11.16 16.29
CA GLY A 60 2.47 11.26 15.87
C GLY A 60 1.54 10.84 17.01
N PRO A 61 0.29 11.37 17.04
CA PRO A 61 -0.68 10.90 18.02
C PRO A 61 -0.79 9.37 17.91
N PRO A 62 -0.87 8.63 19.04
CA PRO A 62 -1.07 7.20 19.01
C PRO A 62 -2.26 6.93 18.07
N PRO A 63 -2.19 5.92 17.18
CA PRO A 63 -3.34 5.55 16.37
C PRO A 63 -4.52 5.40 17.33
N ALA A 64 -5.58 6.17 17.09
CA ALA A 64 -6.68 6.38 18.01
C ALA A 64 -7.24 5.03 18.47
N ASP A 65 -6.80 4.55 19.64
CA ASP A 65 -6.93 3.18 20.12
C ASP A 65 -6.54 2.10 19.09
N ALA A 66 -5.72 1.13 19.50
CA ALA A 66 -5.60 -0.16 18.80
C ALA A 66 -6.93 -0.97 18.76
N ARG A 67 -8.06 -0.38 19.18
CA ARG A 67 -9.44 -0.83 18.98
C ARG A 67 -10.14 -0.17 17.80
N ALA A 68 -9.64 0.93 17.25
CA ALA A 68 -10.06 1.44 15.95
C ALA A 68 -9.19 0.83 14.83
N VAL A 69 -8.94 -0.47 14.92
CA VAL A 69 -8.69 -1.27 13.72
C VAL A 69 -9.93 -1.05 12.84
N PRO A 70 -9.80 -0.81 11.52
CA PRO A 70 -10.96 -0.90 10.67
C PRO A 70 -11.57 -2.30 10.89
N VAL A 71 -12.76 -2.36 11.49
CA VAL A 71 -13.45 -3.59 11.92
C VAL A 71 -13.66 -4.55 10.74
N ALA A 72 -13.56 -4.03 9.52
CA ALA A 72 -13.35 -4.79 8.30
C ALA A 72 -11.91 -4.58 7.83
N ASP A 73 -11.14 -5.66 7.71
CA ASP A 73 -9.89 -5.63 6.96
C ASP A 73 -10.19 -5.07 5.55
N PRO A 74 -9.60 -3.92 5.15
CA PRO A 74 -9.85 -3.30 3.86
C PRO A 74 -9.43 -4.19 2.69
N PHE A 75 -8.66 -5.26 2.93
CA PHE A 75 -8.29 -6.31 1.99
C PHE A 75 -9.17 -7.56 2.07
N SER A 76 -9.94 -7.76 3.15
CA SER A 76 -10.87 -8.88 3.31
C SER A 76 -12.11 -8.72 2.43
N ALA A 77 -12.52 -7.47 2.22
CA ALA A 77 -13.60 -7.10 1.32
C ALA A 77 -13.11 -6.20 0.19
N MET A 78 -11.87 -6.38 -0.29
CA MET A 78 -11.69 -6.15 -1.72
C MET A 78 -12.33 -7.36 -2.37
N PRO A 79 -13.53 -7.24 -2.96
CA PRO A 79 -13.87 -8.25 -3.92
C PRO A 79 -12.70 -8.18 -4.90
N MET A 80 -12.15 -9.33 -5.24
CA MET A 80 -11.67 -9.51 -6.61
C MET A 80 -12.91 -9.14 -7.43
N GLN A 81 -13.09 -7.84 -7.72
CA GLN A 81 -14.30 -7.35 -8.34
C GLN A 81 -14.20 -8.00 -9.69
N ALA A 82 -15.03 -9.03 -9.83
CA ALA A 82 -15.17 -9.78 -11.04
C ALA A 82 -15.22 -8.74 -12.16
N ILE A 83 -14.27 -8.92 -13.06
CA ILE A 83 -14.05 -8.15 -14.27
C ILE A 83 -15.41 -7.87 -14.88
N ASP A 84 -15.94 -6.66 -14.67
CA ASP A 84 -17.17 -6.22 -15.29
C ASP A 84 -16.78 -5.16 -16.34
N ASP A 85 -16.50 -5.67 -17.54
CA ASP A 85 -16.69 -5.09 -18.87
C ASP A 85 -16.37 -3.61 -19.12
N ALA A 86 -15.38 -3.03 -18.44
CA ALA A 86 -14.57 -1.95 -19.01
C ALA A 86 -13.31 -2.55 -19.66
N ALA A 87 -13.49 -3.44 -20.65
CA ALA A 87 -12.50 -4.37 -21.20
C ALA A 87 -11.24 -3.77 -21.89
N GLY A 88 -10.88 -2.51 -21.59
CA GLY A 88 -9.63 -1.90 -22.05
C GLY A 88 -9.08 -0.77 -21.18
N ALA A 89 -9.83 -0.25 -20.21
CA ALA A 89 -9.38 0.89 -19.41
C ALA A 89 -8.54 0.42 -18.21
N ALA A 90 -7.41 1.07 -17.96
CA ALA A 90 -6.65 0.87 -16.73
C ALA A 90 -7.44 1.37 -15.52
N ARG A 91 -7.51 0.57 -14.46
CA ARG A 91 -8.20 0.90 -13.22
C ARG A 91 -7.19 1.17 -12.10
N LEU A 92 -7.36 2.26 -11.36
CA LEU A 92 -6.52 2.54 -10.20
C LEU A 92 -7.01 1.72 -9.01
N VAL A 93 -6.19 0.82 -8.51
CA VAL A 93 -6.53 -0.04 -7.36
C VAL A 93 -5.79 0.29 -6.09
N GLY A 94 -4.74 1.13 -6.17
CA GLY A 94 -4.04 1.56 -4.97
C GLY A 94 -3.09 2.71 -5.21
N VAL A 95 -2.70 3.36 -4.12
CA VAL A 95 -1.63 4.36 -4.08
C VAL A 95 -0.75 4.11 -2.86
N ILE A 96 0.56 4.19 -3.04
CA ILE A 96 1.55 4.17 -1.96
C ILE A 96 2.37 5.44 -2.09
N ARG A 97 2.67 6.11 -0.97
CA ARG A 97 3.49 7.32 -0.99
C ARG A 97 4.30 7.50 0.27
N ASP A 98 5.42 8.18 0.12
CA ASP A 98 6.17 8.79 1.22
C ASP A 98 6.18 10.34 1.07
N ARG A 99 7.09 11.03 1.77
CA ARG A 99 7.21 12.49 1.69
C ARG A 99 7.79 13.00 0.36
N LEU A 100 8.59 12.19 -0.32
CA LEU A 100 9.38 12.51 -1.51
C LEU A 100 8.88 11.80 -2.77
N SER A 101 8.25 10.63 -2.63
CA SER A 101 7.91 9.71 -3.71
C SER A 101 6.48 9.18 -3.59
N GLY A 102 5.95 8.68 -4.70
CA GLY A 102 4.67 7.99 -4.73
C GLY A 102 4.56 7.05 -5.92
N LEU A 103 3.79 5.98 -5.76
CA LEU A 103 3.46 4.99 -6.76
C LEU A 103 1.95 4.78 -6.79
N ALA A 104 1.42 4.64 -7.99
CA ALA A 104 0.03 4.27 -8.23
C ALA A 104 -0.01 2.87 -8.83
N LEU A 105 -0.85 2.00 -8.29
CA LEU A 105 -1.06 0.65 -8.79
C LEU A 105 -2.27 0.63 -9.70
N PHE A 106 -2.06 0.24 -10.94
CA PHE A 106 -3.10 0.07 -11.95
C PHE A 106 -3.29 -1.40 -12.25
N GLU A 107 -4.53 -1.78 -12.56
CA GLU A 107 -4.87 -3.10 -13.09
C GLU A 107 -5.60 -2.99 -14.43
N ARG A 108 -5.47 -4.03 -15.25
CA ARG A 108 -6.28 -4.29 -16.44
C ARG A 108 -6.39 -5.81 -16.62
N GLY A 109 -7.60 -6.35 -16.48
CA GLY A 109 -7.78 -7.80 -16.54
C GLY A 109 -6.94 -8.49 -15.45
N SER A 110 -6.06 -9.41 -15.84
CA SER A 110 -5.13 -10.10 -14.94
C SER A 110 -3.82 -9.35 -14.68
N ASP A 111 -3.55 -8.26 -15.41
CA ASP A 111 -2.28 -7.55 -15.36
C ASP A 111 -2.35 -6.40 -14.36
N ALA A 112 -1.34 -6.27 -13.51
CA ALA A 112 -1.18 -5.15 -12.60
C ALA A 112 0.23 -4.55 -12.70
N TRP A 113 0.33 -3.21 -12.66
CA TRP A 113 1.60 -2.51 -12.76
C TRP A 113 1.62 -1.20 -11.98
N SER A 114 2.82 -0.80 -11.55
CA SER A 114 3.04 0.45 -10.83
C SER A 114 3.41 1.60 -11.77
N VAL A 115 2.89 2.79 -11.50
CA VAL A 115 3.17 4.02 -12.26
C VAL A 115 3.58 5.14 -11.30
N ALA A 116 4.72 5.78 -11.58
CA ALA A 116 5.25 6.92 -10.84
C ALA A 116 4.82 8.26 -11.49
N PRO A 117 4.94 9.39 -10.77
CA PRO A 117 4.71 10.71 -11.35
C PRO A 117 5.57 10.92 -12.59
N GLY A 118 4.92 11.39 -13.65
CA GLY A 118 5.53 11.68 -14.94
C GLY A 118 5.44 10.56 -15.97
N GLN A 119 5.13 9.33 -15.55
CA GLN A 119 4.84 8.22 -16.45
C GLN A 119 3.40 8.29 -16.98
N THR A 120 3.12 7.55 -18.04
CA THR A 120 1.84 7.56 -18.74
C THR A 120 1.00 6.32 -18.44
N VAL A 121 -0.31 6.52 -18.42
CA VAL A 121 -1.33 5.47 -18.37
C VAL A 121 -2.44 5.87 -19.33
N ASP A 122 -2.75 5.00 -20.30
CA ASP A 122 -3.77 5.21 -21.34
C ASP A 122 -3.70 6.59 -22.01
N GLY A 123 -2.48 7.01 -22.37
CA GLY A 123 -2.24 8.29 -23.03
C GLY A 123 -2.29 9.53 -22.13
N ALA A 124 -2.64 9.38 -20.85
CA ALA A 124 -2.59 10.46 -19.86
C ALA A 124 -1.34 10.35 -18.99
N ARG A 125 -0.71 11.49 -18.65
CA ARG A 125 0.47 11.54 -17.79
C ARG A 125 0.07 11.66 -16.33
N VAL A 126 0.61 10.82 -15.45
CA VAL A 126 0.41 10.96 -13.99
C VAL A 126 1.12 12.24 -13.52
N ALA A 127 0.37 13.29 -13.23
CA ALA A 127 0.94 14.58 -12.82
C ALA A 127 1.26 14.62 -11.32
N ARG A 128 0.45 13.95 -10.49
CA ARG A 128 0.63 13.92 -9.02
C ARG A 128 -0.07 12.72 -8.41
N ILE A 129 0.52 12.17 -7.36
CA ILE A 129 -0.07 11.13 -6.53
C ILE A 129 -0.35 11.70 -5.15
N ARG A 130 -1.54 11.45 -4.61
CA ARG A 130 -2.00 11.84 -3.27
C ARG A 130 -2.62 10.63 -2.58
N ALA A 131 -2.80 10.71 -1.27
CA ALA A 131 -3.45 9.63 -0.51
C ALA A 131 -4.85 9.28 -1.05
N ALA A 132 -5.59 10.27 -1.55
CA ALA A 132 -6.93 10.07 -2.11
C ALA A 132 -6.95 9.55 -3.56
N GLY A 133 -5.81 9.46 -4.24
CA GLY A 133 -5.73 9.02 -5.64
C GLY A 133 -4.72 9.79 -6.49
N VAL A 134 -4.91 9.75 -7.82
CA VAL A 134 -3.98 10.32 -8.80
C VAL A 134 -4.59 11.49 -9.56
N THR A 135 -3.75 12.45 -9.95
CA THR A 135 -4.09 13.49 -10.92
C THR A 135 -3.45 13.14 -12.25
N LEU A 136 -4.26 12.96 -13.27
CA LEU A 136 -3.85 12.72 -14.65
C LEU A 136 -3.88 14.03 -15.44
N ALA A 137 -2.86 14.25 -16.26
CA ALA A 137 -2.82 15.31 -17.26
C ALA A 137 -3.09 14.69 -18.65
N THR A 138 -4.13 15.16 -19.33
CA THR A 138 -4.48 14.69 -20.66
C THR A 138 -3.69 15.44 -21.72
N HIS A 139 -3.54 14.86 -22.92
CA HIS A 139 -2.80 15.46 -24.02
C HIS A 139 -3.35 16.85 -24.42
N GLY A 140 -4.64 17.10 -24.22
CA GLY A 140 -5.29 18.41 -24.45
C GLY A 140 -5.07 19.45 -23.34
N GLY A 141 -4.15 19.21 -22.39
CA GLY A 141 -3.86 20.12 -21.28
C GLY A 141 -4.85 20.07 -20.13
N GLY A 142 -5.87 19.21 -20.21
CA GLY A 142 -6.84 18.98 -19.15
C GLY A 142 -6.23 18.24 -17.96
N ARG A 143 -6.83 18.42 -16.77
CA ARG A 143 -6.48 17.67 -15.57
C ARG A 143 -7.70 16.92 -15.06
N ARG A 144 -7.55 15.63 -14.80
CA ARG A 144 -8.57 14.78 -14.19
C ARG A 144 -8.05 14.17 -12.90
N VAL A 145 -8.87 14.15 -11.86
CA VAL A 145 -8.58 13.41 -10.62
C VAL A 145 -9.25 12.05 -10.72
N MET A 146 -8.51 11.00 -10.37
CA MET A 146 -8.99 9.63 -10.33
C MET A 146 -8.74 9.04 -8.95
N THR A 147 -9.81 8.59 -8.30
CA THR A 147 -9.79 7.95 -6.99
C THR A 147 -9.56 6.45 -7.12
N VAL A 148 -9.13 5.81 -6.05
CA VAL A 148 -9.02 4.35 -6.00
C VAL A 148 -10.39 3.73 -6.30
N GLY A 149 -10.40 2.72 -7.17
CA GLY A 149 -11.58 2.10 -7.76
C GLY A 149 -12.00 2.67 -9.11
N GLY A 150 -11.52 3.87 -9.49
CA GLY A 150 -11.86 4.53 -10.77
C GLY A 150 -11.07 4.01 -11.97
N ALA A 151 -11.68 4.05 -13.15
CA ALA A 151 -11.08 3.64 -14.42
C ALA A 151 -10.63 4.84 -15.27
N THR A 152 -9.73 4.60 -16.23
CA THR A 152 -9.28 5.62 -17.18
C THR A 152 -10.33 6.02 -18.21
N GLY A 153 -11.43 5.25 -18.36
CA GLY A 153 -12.61 5.59 -19.15
C GLY A 153 -13.41 6.78 -18.66
#